data_AF-A0A016UQB3-F1
#
_entry.id   AF-A0A016UQB3-F1
#
_cell.length_a   1.000
_cell.length_b   1.000
_cell.length_c   1.000
_cell.angle_alpha   90.00
_cell.angle_beta   90.00
_cell.angle_gamma   90.00
#
_symmetry.space_group_name_H-M   'P 1'
#
loop_
_entity.id
_entity.type
_entity.pdbx_description
1 polymer ?
#
loop_
_entity_poly.entity_id
_entity_poly.type
_entity_poly.pdbx_seq_one_letter_code
_entity_poly.pdbx_strand_id
1 'polypeptide(L)'
;MLRFYLLILVALPLSTSLHQGRKKPPPDCAKSEQFPKGRADAFVNELNQRRRLMVEGLQKNGNTGKNLPTGENVAEVEWSCDLEKKAIDALNPCPTESPSAPNGTTGFFDKYVCNVLIC
;
A
#
# COMPACT_ATOMS: atom_id res chain seq x y z
N MET A 1 39.59 -40.34 26.70
CA MET A 1 38.12 -40.44 26.57
C MET A 1 37.54 -39.05 26.29
N LEU A 2 37.57 -38.60 25.04
CA LEU A 2 37.12 -37.25 24.67
C LEU A 2 35.69 -37.34 24.12
N ARG A 3 34.70 -36.96 24.94
CA ARG A 3 33.28 -36.91 24.53
C ARG A 3 33.06 -35.69 23.64
N PHE A 4 32.91 -35.92 22.34
CA PHE A 4 32.44 -34.92 21.40
C PHE A 4 30.93 -34.70 21.65
N TYR A 5 30.59 -33.62 22.35
CA TYR A 5 29.22 -33.12 22.41
C TYR A 5 28.92 -32.42 21.07
N LEU A 6 28.17 -33.11 20.21
CA LEU A 6 27.55 -32.51 19.03
C LEU A 6 26.53 -31.46 19.50
N LEU A 7 26.92 -30.19 19.46
CA LEU A 7 26.00 -29.07 19.53
C LEU A 7 25.19 -29.06 18.23
N ILE A 8 24.03 -29.73 18.25
CA ILE A 8 23.04 -29.60 17.19
C ILE A 8 22.46 -28.20 17.32
N LEU A 9 23.08 -27.23 16.63
CA LEU A 9 22.45 -25.96 16.30
C LEU A 9 21.29 -26.29 15.36
N VAL A 10 20.12 -26.54 15.92
CA VAL A 10 18.87 -26.50 15.18
C VAL A 10 18.69 -25.05 14.78
N ALA A 11 19.23 -24.68 13.62
CA ALA A 11 18.79 -23.50 12.91
C ALA A 11 17.32 -23.76 12.60
N LEU A 12 16.44 -23.32 13.50
CA LEU A 12 15.03 -23.15 13.16
C LEU A 12 15.05 -22.34 11.87
N PRO A 13 14.54 -22.88 10.75
CA PRO A 13 14.35 -22.05 9.59
C PRO A 13 13.44 -20.93 10.08
N LEU A 14 14.00 -19.72 10.24
CA LEU A 14 13.23 -18.50 10.28
C LEU A 14 12.35 -18.66 9.08
N SER A 15 11.07 -18.92 9.36
CA SER A 15 10.11 -19.19 8.33
C SER A 15 10.11 -17.92 7.52
N THR A 16 10.84 -17.92 6.40
CA THR A 16 10.46 -17.12 5.27
C THR A 16 9.07 -17.66 4.99
N SER A 17 8.08 -17.03 5.62
CA SER A 17 6.75 -16.98 5.06
C SER A 17 6.95 -16.22 3.75
N LEU A 18 7.51 -16.93 2.77
CA LEU A 18 7.28 -16.67 1.38
C LEU A 18 5.79 -16.92 1.29
N HIS A 19 5.01 -15.88 1.57
CA HIS A 19 3.57 -15.91 1.41
C HIS A 19 3.35 -16.32 -0.03
N GLN A 20 3.08 -17.61 -0.20
CA GLN A 20 2.77 -18.23 -1.47
C GLN A 20 1.74 -17.31 -2.11
N GLY A 21 2.16 -16.67 -3.20
CA GLY A 21 1.57 -15.44 -3.71
C GLY A 21 0.05 -15.45 -3.58
N ARG A 22 -0.49 -14.65 -2.66
CA ARG A 22 -1.92 -14.34 -2.64
C ARG A 22 -2.23 -13.87 -4.06
N LYS A 23 -3.07 -14.63 -4.76
CA LYS A 23 -3.49 -14.23 -6.10
C LYS A 23 -4.08 -12.84 -5.98
N LYS A 24 -3.52 -11.90 -6.74
CA LYS A 24 -4.08 -10.57 -6.91
C LYS A 24 -5.56 -10.76 -7.28
N PRO A 25 -6.51 -10.17 -6.52
CA PRO A 25 -7.92 -10.31 -6.87
C PRO A 25 -8.17 -9.75 -8.27
N PRO A 26 -9.23 -10.12 -9.00
CA PRO A 26 -9.60 -9.35 -10.18
C PRO A 26 -10.13 -7.97 -9.75
N PRO A 27 -10.00 -6.92 -10.59
CA PRO A 27 -10.76 -5.70 -10.38
C PRO A 27 -12.27 -6.01 -10.39
N ASP A 28 -13.04 -5.27 -9.60
CA ASP A 28 -14.51 -5.46 -9.49
C ASP A 28 -15.28 -4.85 -10.67
N CYS A 29 -14.60 -4.13 -11.56
CA CYS A 29 -15.16 -3.50 -12.75
C CYS A 29 -14.14 -3.48 -13.90
N ALA A 30 -14.64 -3.47 -15.14
CA ALA A 30 -13.80 -3.52 -16.35
C ALA A 30 -13.10 -2.18 -16.68
N LYS A 31 -13.61 -1.06 -16.15
CA LYS A 31 -13.11 0.29 -16.41
C LYS A 31 -13.49 1.21 -15.25
N SER A 32 -12.68 2.24 -15.00
CA SER A 32 -13.07 3.31 -14.09
C SER A 32 -14.31 4.04 -14.60
N GLU A 33 -15.17 4.45 -13.68
CA GLU A 33 -16.43 5.12 -14.01
C GLU A 33 -16.23 6.63 -14.20
N GLN A 34 -15.56 7.26 -13.24
CA GLN A 34 -15.41 8.69 -13.08
C GLN A 34 -13.94 9.12 -12.96
N PHE A 35 -13.05 8.25 -12.47
CA PHE A 35 -11.61 8.44 -12.55
C PHE A 35 -11.16 8.42 -14.02
N PRO A 36 -10.21 9.28 -14.45
CA PRO A 36 -9.93 9.43 -15.87
C PRO A 36 -9.53 8.11 -16.54
N LYS A 37 -10.27 7.80 -17.61
CA LYS A 37 -10.24 6.52 -18.32
C LYS A 37 -8.82 6.15 -18.74
N GLY A 38 -8.49 4.87 -18.57
CA GLY A 38 -7.18 4.32 -18.95
C GLY A 38 -6.04 4.67 -18.00
N ARG A 39 -6.31 5.36 -16.87
CA ARG A 39 -5.27 5.65 -15.85
C ARG A 39 -5.34 4.76 -14.61
N ALA A 40 -6.42 4.01 -14.40
CA ALA A 40 -6.61 3.13 -13.24
C ALA A 40 -5.46 2.11 -13.11
N ASP A 41 -5.11 1.42 -14.20
CA ASP A 41 -4.03 0.43 -14.21
C ASP A 41 -2.68 1.06 -13.85
N ALA A 42 -2.37 2.22 -14.44
CA ALA A 42 -1.12 2.93 -14.15
C ALA A 42 -1.03 3.34 -12.67
N PHE A 43 -2.14 3.82 -12.10
CA PHE A 43 -2.23 4.16 -10.68
C PHE A 43 -2.02 2.94 -9.77
N VAL A 44 -2.71 1.83 -10.04
CA VAL A 44 -2.59 0.59 -9.27
C VAL A 44 -1.18 0.00 -9.38
N ASN A 45 -0.56 0.07 -10.57
CA ASN A 45 0.79 -0.42 -10.80
C ASN A 45 1.83 0.38 -10.00
N GLU A 46 1.75 1.72 -10.02
CA GLU A 46 2.63 2.57 -9.21
C GLU A 46 2.45 2.27 -7.71
N LEU A 47 1.20 2.15 -7.24
CA LEU A 47 0.91 1.84 -5.84
C LEU A 47 1.49 0.48 -5.43
N ASN A 48 1.30 -0.55 -6.24
CA ASN A 48 1.88 -1.88 -5.97
C ASN A 48 3.40 -1.87 -6.03
N GLN A 49 4.02 -1.10 -6.95
CA GLN A 49 5.47 -0.93 -6.98
C GLN A 49 6.00 -0.32 -5.67
N ARG A 50 5.36 0.73 -5.15
CA ARG A 50 5.73 1.33 -3.85
C ARG A 50 5.58 0.34 -2.69
N ARG A 51 4.51 -0.45 -2.67
CA ARG A 51 4.29 -1.51 -1.67
C ARG A 51 5.39 -2.57 -1.72
N ARG A 52 5.80 -3.01 -2.92
CA ARG A 52 6.92 -3.95 -3.12
C ARG A 52 8.24 -3.37 -2.60
N LEU A 53 8.57 -2.12 -2.97
CA LEU A 53 9.77 -1.44 -2.48
C LEU A 53 9.79 -1.31 -0.95
N MET A 54 8.64 -1.11 -0.31
CA MET A 54 8.53 -1.09 1.15
C MET A 54 8.80 -2.46 1.77
N VAL A 55 8.25 -3.54 1.20
CA VAL A 55 8.51 -4.93 1.66
C VAL A 55 9.98 -5.30 1.51
N GLU A 56 10.63 -4.87 0.42
CA GLU A 56 12.05 -5.08 0.15
C GLU A 56 12.97 -4.18 1.00
N GLY A 57 12.40 -3.24 1.77
CA GLY A 57 13.18 -2.31 2.60
C GLY A 57 13.93 -1.26 1.79
N LEU A 58 13.49 -0.97 0.56
CA LEU A 58 14.10 -0.03 -0.39
C LEU A 58 13.33 1.30 -0.51
N GLN A 59 12.10 1.36 0.01
CA GLN A 59 11.29 2.58 -0.02
C GLN A 59 11.87 3.64 0.93
N LYS A 60 12.30 4.78 0.39
CA LYS A 60 12.82 5.91 1.17
C LYS A 60 11.75 6.50 2.09
N ASN A 61 12.14 6.82 3.31
CA ASN A 61 11.32 7.55 4.28
C ASN A 61 11.54 9.06 4.12
N GLY A 62 10.99 9.63 3.04
CA GLY A 62 11.15 11.04 2.70
C GLY A 62 12.62 11.47 2.65
N ASN A 63 12.92 12.62 3.26
CA ASN A 63 14.26 13.22 3.29
C ASN A 63 15.11 12.79 4.51
N THR A 64 14.71 11.76 5.25
CA THR A 64 15.43 11.33 6.47
C THR A 64 16.76 10.62 6.18
N GLY A 65 17.02 10.28 4.92
CA GLY A 65 18.17 9.46 4.51
C GLY A 65 18.05 7.97 4.89
N LYS A 66 16.92 7.56 5.49
CA LYS A 66 16.62 6.18 5.88
C LYS A 66 15.48 5.62 5.01
N ASN A 67 15.37 4.31 4.95
CA ASN A 67 14.22 3.63 4.36
C ASN A 67 13.10 3.42 5.41
N LEU A 68 11.88 3.19 4.93
CA LEU A 68 10.78 2.75 5.77
C LEU A 68 11.09 1.36 6.36
N PRO A 69 10.54 1.03 7.55
CA PRO A 69 10.52 -0.35 8.03
C PRO A 69 9.88 -1.28 7.00
N THR A 70 10.35 -2.53 6.95
CA THR A 70 9.75 -3.53 6.08
C THR A 70 8.36 -3.92 6.56
N GLY A 71 7.43 -4.11 5.63
CA GLY A 71 6.11 -4.62 5.93
C GLY A 71 6.06 -6.14 5.83
N GLU A 72 5.45 -6.79 6.81
CA GLU A 72 5.08 -8.21 6.74
C GLU A 72 3.66 -8.34 6.15
N ASN A 73 3.37 -9.42 5.42
CA ASN A 73 2.01 -9.74 4.93
C ASN A 73 1.38 -8.69 3.96
N VAL A 74 2.18 -7.90 3.24
CA VAL A 74 1.68 -6.84 2.36
C VAL A 74 1.23 -7.42 1.01
N ALA A 75 -0.09 -7.54 0.80
CA ALA A 75 -0.65 -8.00 -0.47
C ALA A 75 -0.70 -6.90 -1.53
N GLU A 76 -0.70 -7.30 -2.80
CA GLU A 76 -1.04 -6.40 -3.91
C GLU A 76 -2.50 -5.97 -3.86
N VAL A 77 -2.77 -4.78 -4.36
CA VAL A 77 -4.12 -4.21 -4.48
C VAL A 77 -4.56 -4.14 -5.93
N GLU A 78 -5.87 -3.95 -6.09
CA GLU A 78 -6.54 -3.84 -7.39
C GLU A 78 -7.51 -2.66 -7.38
N TRP A 79 -7.92 -2.25 -8.57
CA TRP A 79 -8.93 -1.22 -8.70
C TRP A 79 -10.28 -1.70 -8.18
N SER A 80 -10.98 -0.82 -7.48
CA SER A 80 -12.36 -1.04 -7.03
C SER A 80 -13.21 0.16 -7.40
N CYS A 81 -14.22 -0.05 -8.25
CA CYS A 81 -15.19 0.98 -8.62
C CYS A 81 -16.03 1.43 -7.42
N ASP A 82 -16.30 0.54 -6.45
CA ASP A 82 -16.99 0.91 -5.21
C ASP A 82 -16.17 1.90 -4.37
N LEU A 83 -14.85 1.68 -4.29
CA LEU A 83 -13.94 2.61 -3.61
C LEU A 83 -13.73 3.90 -4.40
N GLU A 84 -13.66 3.82 -5.73
CA GLU A 84 -13.61 4.98 -6.61
C GLU A 84 -14.81 5.91 -6.38
N LYS A 85 -16.03 5.36 -6.40
CA LYS A 85 -17.25 6.12 -6.18
C LYS A 85 -17.24 6.79 -4.81
N LYS A 86 -16.89 6.05 -3.75
CA LYS A 86 -16.79 6.61 -2.39
C LYS A 86 -15.74 7.72 -2.30
N ALA A 87 -14.62 7.58 -3.00
CA ALA A 87 -13.58 8.61 -3.01
C ALA A 87 -14.08 9.90 -3.68
N ILE A 88 -14.79 9.79 -4.80
CA ILE A 88 -15.33 10.95 -5.53
C ILE A 88 -16.51 11.57 -4.78
N ASP A 89 -17.37 10.77 -4.17
CA ASP A 89 -18.43 11.27 -3.29
C ASP A 89 -17.83 12.04 -2.10
N ALA A 90 -16.70 11.57 -1.54
CA ALA A 90 -16.00 12.26 -0.46
C ALA A 90 -15.33 13.58 -0.89
N LEU A 91 -15.02 13.73 -2.18
CA LEU A 91 -14.52 14.98 -2.75
C LEU A 91 -15.64 15.99 -3.05
N ASN A 92 -16.92 15.65 -2.84
CA ASN A 92 -18.05 16.52 -3.12
C ASN A 92 -18.82 16.90 -1.83
N PRO A 93 -18.69 18.14 -1.31
CA PRO A 93 -17.97 19.30 -1.88
C PRO A 93 -16.45 19.23 -1.68
N CYS A 94 -15.63 19.77 -2.62
CA CYS A 94 -14.15 19.84 -2.52
C CYS A 94 -13.76 20.51 -1.18
N PRO A 95 -13.44 19.78 -0.11
CA PRO A 95 -13.26 20.41 1.18
C PRO A 95 -11.91 21.11 1.19
N THR A 96 -11.91 22.40 1.53
CA THR A 96 -10.69 23.21 1.61
C THR A 96 -10.06 23.17 2.99
N GLU A 97 -10.80 22.67 3.97
CA GLU A 97 -10.40 22.52 5.36
C GLU A 97 -10.21 21.05 5.71
N SER A 98 -9.16 20.75 6.47
CA SER A 98 -8.90 19.39 6.95
C SER A 98 -10.01 18.96 7.90
N PRO A 99 -10.60 17.77 7.72
CA PRO A 99 -11.46 17.19 8.74
C PRO A 99 -10.64 16.90 10.00
N SER A 100 -11.31 16.89 11.16
CA SER A 100 -10.69 16.43 12.41
C SER A 100 -10.47 14.92 12.34
N ALA A 101 -9.22 14.49 12.49
CA ALA A 101 -8.91 13.07 12.57
C ALA A 101 -9.49 12.47 13.86
N PRO A 102 -10.15 11.30 13.81
CA PRO A 102 -10.54 10.57 15.01
C PRO A 102 -9.35 10.32 15.95
N ASN A 103 -9.61 10.24 17.26
CA ASN A 103 -8.54 10.03 18.25
C ASN A 103 -7.77 8.72 17.97
N GLY A 104 -6.44 8.80 18.06
CA GLY A 104 -5.56 7.67 17.74
C GLY A 104 -5.36 7.40 16.24
N THR A 105 -5.86 8.27 15.35
CA THR A 105 -5.64 8.17 13.90
C THR A 105 -4.79 9.33 13.38
N THR A 106 -4.02 9.09 12.32
CA THR A 106 -3.33 10.16 11.59
C THR A 106 -4.30 10.86 10.66
N GLY A 107 -4.42 12.18 10.78
CA GLY A 107 -5.10 12.99 9.80
C GLY A 107 -4.41 12.88 8.44
N PHE A 108 -5.14 12.44 7.43
CA PHE A 108 -4.69 12.42 6.05
C PHE A 108 -5.59 13.36 5.26
N PHE A 109 -5.10 14.57 5.02
CA PHE A 109 -5.77 15.59 4.22
C PHE A 109 -4.73 16.32 3.38
N ASP A 110 -5.01 16.44 2.09
CA ASP A 110 -4.21 17.23 1.17
C ASP A 110 -5.13 18.21 0.45
N LYS A 111 -4.73 19.49 0.44
CA LYS A 111 -5.53 20.55 -0.16
C LYS A 111 -5.19 20.62 -1.64
N TYR A 112 -5.97 19.94 -2.48
CA TYR A 112 -5.89 20.16 -3.91
C TYR A 112 -6.63 21.45 -4.27
N VAL A 113 -5.95 22.35 -4.99
CA VAL A 113 -6.65 23.37 -5.77
C VAL A 113 -7.36 22.62 -6.89
N CYS A 114 -8.69 22.53 -6.83
CA CYS A 114 -9.56 21.87 -7.82
C CYS A 114 -9.37 22.55 -9.20
N ASN A 115 -8.29 22.21 -9.92
CA ASN A 115 -7.93 22.77 -11.24
C ASN A 115 -7.41 21.72 -12.25
N VAL A 116 -7.34 20.44 -11.87
CA VAL A 116 -6.99 19.37 -12.82
C VAL A 116 -7.80 18.11 -12.51
N LEU A 117 -8.87 17.88 -13.29
CA LEU A 117 -9.46 16.59 -13.72
C LEU A 117 -9.70 15.47 -12.70
N ILE A 118 -9.59 15.76 -11.39
CA ILE A 118 -10.10 14.95 -10.30
C ILE A 118 -10.56 15.95 -9.23
N CYS A 119 -11.87 16.15 -9.23
CA CYS A 119 -12.68 16.54 -8.09
C CYS A 119 -13.76 15.48 -8.04
#